data_AF-A0A846C165-F1
#
_entry.id   AF-A0A846C165-F1
#
_cell.length_a   1.000
_cell.length_b   1.000
_cell.length_c   1.000
_cell.angle_alpha   90.00
_cell.angle_beta   90.00
_cell.angle_gamma   90.00
#
_symmetry.space_group_name_H-M   'P 1'
#
loop_
_entity.id
_entity.type
_entity.pdbx_description
1 polymer ?
#
loop_
_entity_poly.entity_id
_entity_poly.type
_entity_poly.pdbx_seq_one_letter_code
_entity_poly.pdbx_strand_id
1 'polypeptide(L)'
;MCNKKRIEMMNEVVNALLKLKVFREFYTEEIQAFSNYISRHQFLAGQVLMKKGEIGTYLGIILQGEVNIVENSEVLVTRTEGELLGEIALIQSQSRSANVVAASNGEVAVISFDDIEKIKNTHPKIAIKLISVLTRSTWQKLQESKTKNTNNYIVIIANENEYYPVIDFIVKHQDFWQSHPIAITPKLAHILSTEINININIGKYLDYQRLIGTETAVGSLIMSGNVSAVIYLRTPILAVKNQLNIEAFLILCDVYQVPLATNISTAKAILYYL
;
A
#
# COMPACT_ATOMS: atom_id res chain seq x y z
N MET A 1 -19.06 -38.75 26.98
CA MET A 1 -17.68 -38.31 26.66
C MET A 1 -17.61 -37.22 25.57
N CYS A 2 -18.53 -37.17 24.59
CA CYS A 2 -18.47 -36.20 23.47
C CYS A 2 -18.68 -34.72 23.87
N ASN A 3 -19.58 -34.41 24.82
CA ASN A 3 -19.87 -33.01 25.22
C ASN A 3 -18.74 -32.32 26.01
N LYS A 4 -18.00 -33.06 26.86
CA LYS A 4 -16.94 -32.47 27.69
C LYS A 4 -15.77 -31.98 26.85
N LYS A 5 -15.35 -32.78 25.86
CA LYS A 5 -14.27 -32.45 24.92
C LYS A 5 -14.62 -31.25 24.03
N ARG A 6 -15.89 -31.12 23.63
CA ARG A 6 -16.38 -29.97 22.85
C ARG A 6 -16.38 -28.67 23.66
N ILE A 7 -16.76 -28.74 24.94
CA ILE A 7 -16.74 -27.59 25.85
C ILE A 7 -15.31 -27.14 26.16
N GLU A 8 -14.40 -28.08 26.43
CA GLU A 8 -12.97 -27.78 26.63
C GLU A 8 -12.36 -27.11 25.40
N MET A 9 -12.59 -27.65 24.21
CA MET A 9 -12.08 -27.09 22.95
C MET A 9 -12.65 -25.69 22.66
N MET A 10 -13.92 -25.43 23.00
CA MET A 10 -14.54 -24.12 22.87
C MET A 10 -13.94 -23.10 23.83
N ASN A 11 -13.68 -23.51 25.08
CA ASN A 11 -13.04 -22.64 26.09
C ASN A 11 -11.61 -22.26 25.68
N GLU A 12 -10.86 -23.15 25.04
CA GLU A 12 -9.54 -22.83 24.50
C GLU A 12 -9.59 -21.77 23.40
N VAL A 13 -10.53 -21.88 22.45
CA VAL A 13 -10.72 -20.87 21.38
C VAL A 13 -11.04 -19.52 21.99
N VAL A 14 -12.00 -19.47 22.92
CA VAL A 14 -12.40 -18.24 23.61
C VAL A 14 -11.21 -17.59 24.32
N ASN A 15 -10.44 -18.39 25.07
CA ASN A 15 -9.25 -17.91 25.77
C ASN A 15 -8.16 -17.40 24.83
N ALA A 16 -7.98 -18.04 23.66
CA ALA A 16 -7.05 -17.57 22.65
C ALA A 16 -7.50 -16.22 22.07
N LEU A 17 -8.77 -16.13 21.62
CA LEU A 17 -9.32 -14.91 21.02
C LEU A 17 -9.31 -13.72 21.98
N LEU A 18 -9.66 -13.92 23.26
CA LEU A 18 -9.67 -12.87 24.28
C LEU A 18 -8.28 -12.26 24.56
N LYS A 19 -7.20 -13.00 24.32
CA LYS A 19 -5.82 -12.49 24.49
C LYS A 19 -5.40 -11.57 23.34
N LEU A 20 -6.02 -11.71 22.17
CA LEU A 20 -5.64 -10.96 20.98
C LEU A 20 -6.08 -9.51 21.11
N LYS A 21 -5.17 -8.59 20.80
CA LYS A 21 -5.43 -7.14 20.91
C LYS A 21 -6.62 -6.68 20.06
N VAL A 22 -6.90 -7.40 18.96
CA VAL A 22 -7.99 -7.08 18.04
C VAL A 22 -9.38 -7.30 18.65
N PHE A 23 -9.50 -8.13 19.70
CA PHE A 23 -10.78 -8.42 20.36
C PHE A 23 -10.97 -7.67 21.69
N ARG A 24 -10.14 -6.68 22.03
CA ARG A 24 -10.21 -5.94 23.30
C ARG A 24 -11.55 -5.23 23.56
N GLU A 25 -12.29 -4.89 22.50
CA GLU A 25 -13.59 -4.21 22.60
C GLU A 25 -14.78 -5.20 22.72
N PHE A 26 -14.52 -6.51 22.72
CA PHE A 26 -15.54 -7.55 22.87
C PHE A 26 -15.66 -7.99 24.33
N TYR A 27 -16.89 -8.21 24.77
CA TYR A 27 -17.19 -8.86 26.04
C TYR A 27 -17.00 -10.38 25.92
N THR A 28 -16.75 -11.04 27.05
CA THR A 28 -16.54 -12.50 27.11
C THR A 28 -17.69 -13.28 26.49
N GLU A 29 -18.93 -12.88 26.75
CA GLU A 29 -20.14 -13.51 26.22
C GLU A 29 -20.25 -13.35 24.71
N GLU A 30 -19.79 -12.22 24.17
CA GLU A 30 -19.75 -11.98 22.73
C GLU A 30 -18.70 -12.86 22.05
N ILE A 31 -17.52 -13.03 22.66
CA ILE A 31 -16.50 -13.95 22.15
C ILE A 31 -16.96 -15.41 22.26
N GLN A 32 -17.66 -15.78 23.32
CA GLN A 32 -18.27 -17.11 23.43
C GLN A 32 -19.29 -17.35 22.32
N ALA A 33 -20.19 -16.40 22.07
CA ALA A 33 -21.13 -16.49 20.95
C ALA A 33 -20.42 -16.59 19.60
N PHE A 34 -19.41 -15.73 19.37
CA PHE A 34 -18.60 -15.71 18.15
C PHE A 34 -17.81 -17.01 17.94
N SER A 35 -17.29 -17.63 19.00
CA SER A 35 -16.51 -18.87 18.93
C SER A 35 -17.29 -20.05 18.34
N ASN A 36 -18.63 -20.04 18.41
CA ASN A 36 -19.48 -21.06 17.78
C ASN A 36 -19.40 -21.07 16.25
N TYR A 37 -18.92 -19.97 15.65
CA TYR A 37 -18.75 -19.79 14.20
C TYR A 37 -17.30 -19.98 13.74
N ILE A 38 -16.40 -20.32 14.67
CA ILE A 38 -14.96 -20.47 14.41
C ILE A 38 -14.56 -21.93 14.46
N SER A 39 -13.65 -22.30 13.56
CA SER A 39 -12.93 -23.57 13.60
C SER A 39 -11.42 -23.33 13.76
N ARG A 40 -10.72 -24.18 14.51
CA ARG A 40 -9.26 -24.13 14.68
C ARG A 40 -8.60 -25.11 13.74
N HIS A 41 -7.53 -24.66 13.08
CA HIS A 41 -6.73 -25.49 12.18
C HIS A 41 -5.25 -25.28 12.49
N GLN A 42 -4.54 -26.39 12.63
CA GLN A 42 -3.08 -26.40 12.77
C GLN A 42 -2.46 -26.33 11.38
N PHE A 43 -1.31 -25.68 11.29
CA PHE A 43 -0.50 -25.65 10.09
C PHE A 43 0.98 -25.91 10.37
N LEU A 44 1.67 -26.44 9.38
CA LEU A 44 3.10 -26.73 9.44
C LEU A 44 3.89 -25.71 8.62
N ALA A 45 5.12 -25.43 9.03
CA ALA A 45 6.03 -24.58 8.27
C ALA A 45 6.13 -25.04 6.80
N GLY A 46 6.06 -24.10 5.87
CA GLY A 46 6.04 -24.33 4.43
C GLY A 46 4.66 -24.65 3.84
N GLN A 47 3.63 -24.89 4.67
CA GLN A 47 2.28 -25.17 4.17
C GLN A 47 1.65 -23.93 3.51
N VAL A 48 1.11 -24.09 2.31
CA VAL A 48 0.31 -23.05 1.65
C VAL A 48 -1.09 -23.02 2.28
N LEU A 49 -1.44 -21.91 2.89
CA LEU A 49 -2.74 -21.72 3.55
C LEU A 49 -3.76 -21.10 2.59
N MET A 50 -3.32 -20.17 1.74
CA MET A 50 -4.14 -19.53 0.72
C MET A 50 -3.32 -19.30 -0.54
N LYS A 51 -3.91 -19.47 -1.72
CA LYS A 51 -3.23 -19.24 -3.00
C LYS A 51 -3.84 -18.04 -3.71
N LYS A 52 -2.99 -17.18 -4.27
CA LYS A 52 -3.41 -16.00 -5.04
C LYS A 52 -4.32 -16.40 -6.20
N GLY A 53 -5.36 -15.62 -6.44
CA GLY A 53 -6.31 -15.80 -7.54
C GLY A 53 -7.43 -16.81 -7.25
N GLU A 54 -7.30 -17.66 -6.23
CA GLU A 54 -8.37 -18.58 -5.83
C GLU A 54 -9.57 -17.81 -5.24
N ILE A 55 -10.74 -18.44 -5.31
CA ILE A 55 -11.94 -17.91 -4.66
C ILE A 55 -11.77 -18.06 -3.14
N GLY A 56 -11.72 -16.94 -2.44
CA GLY A 56 -11.78 -16.86 -1.00
C GLY A 56 -13.20 -17.09 -0.50
N THR A 57 -13.34 -18.00 0.46
CA THR A 57 -14.61 -18.36 1.10
C THR A 57 -14.56 -18.25 2.62
N TYR A 58 -13.41 -17.82 3.15
CA TYR A 58 -13.15 -17.71 4.58
C TYR A 58 -12.04 -16.70 4.85
N LEU A 59 -11.95 -16.22 6.08
CA LEU A 59 -10.80 -15.49 6.59
C LEU A 59 -10.23 -16.20 7.82
N GLY A 60 -8.98 -15.91 8.15
CA GLY A 60 -8.24 -16.50 9.26
C GLY A 60 -7.75 -15.47 10.25
N ILE A 61 -7.60 -15.87 11.51
CA ILE A 61 -6.94 -15.11 12.58
C ILE A 61 -5.81 -15.97 13.12
N ILE A 62 -4.58 -15.47 13.06
CA ILE A 62 -3.42 -16.23 13.54
C ILE A 62 -3.49 -16.30 15.06
N LEU A 63 -3.62 -17.52 15.60
CA LEU A 63 -3.60 -17.77 17.05
C LEU A 63 -2.19 -18.03 17.55
N GLN A 64 -1.35 -18.65 16.72
CA GLN A 64 0.05 -18.95 17.03
C GLN A 64 0.86 -19.13 15.75
N GLY A 65 2.14 -18.78 15.80
CA GLY A 65 3.08 -18.96 14.70
C GLY A 65 3.11 -17.78 13.74
N GLU A 66 3.81 -17.98 12.63
CA GLU A 66 4.07 -16.94 11.63
C GLU A 66 3.71 -17.41 10.23
N VAL A 67 3.20 -16.51 9.40
CA VAL A 67 2.89 -16.78 7.99
C VAL A 67 3.43 -15.66 7.11
N ASN A 68 3.97 -16.03 5.96
CA ASN A 68 4.47 -15.10 4.95
C ASN A 68 3.41 -14.83 3.89
N ILE A 69 3.23 -13.55 3.57
CA ILE A 69 2.52 -13.11 2.38
C ILE A 69 3.52 -13.09 1.23
N VAL A 70 3.29 -13.92 0.22
CA VAL A 70 4.23 -14.16 -0.88
C VAL A 70 3.61 -13.76 -2.22
N GLU A 71 4.35 -12.95 -2.99
CA GLU A 71 4.01 -12.55 -4.35
C GLU A 71 5.24 -12.67 -5.24
N ASN A 72 5.09 -13.21 -6.45
CA ASN A 72 6.20 -13.43 -7.39
C ASN A 72 7.42 -14.17 -6.80
N SER A 73 7.18 -15.09 -5.85
CA SER A 73 8.21 -15.84 -5.09
C SER A 73 9.02 -15.03 -4.07
N GLU A 74 8.66 -13.77 -3.84
CA GLU A 74 9.27 -12.92 -2.80
C GLU A 74 8.35 -12.80 -1.59
N VAL A 75 8.95 -12.81 -0.39
CA VAL A 75 8.23 -12.56 0.86
C VAL A 75 8.02 -11.07 1.01
N LEU A 76 6.79 -10.60 0.83
CA LEU A 76 6.45 -9.18 0.97
C LEU A 76 6.42 -8.76 2.44
N VAL A 77 5.82 -9.61 3.29
CA VAL A 77 5.62 -9.33 4.71
C VAL A 77 5.30 -10.61 5.47
N THR A 78 5.78 -10.69 6.71
CA THR A 78 5.44 -11.75 7.67
C THR A 78 4.35 -11.26 8.61
N ARG A 79 3.36 -12.12 8.85
CA ARG A 79 2.21 -11.90 9.73
C ARG A 79 2.31 -12.83 10.92
N THR A 80 1.88 -12.33 12.07
CA THR A 80 2.08 -12.93 13.40
C THR A 80 0.77 -13.01 14.19
N GLU A 81 0.84 -13.53 15.42
CA GLU A 81 -0.31 -13.71 16.30
C GLU A 81 -1.20 -12.45 16.40
N GLY A 82 -2.50 -12.66 16.23
CA GLY A 82 -3.53 -11.62 16.27
C GLY A 82 -3.80 -10.93 14.93
N GLU A 83 -2.96 -11.14 13.92
CA GLU A 83 -3.20 -10.59 12.58
C GLU A 83 -4.23 -11.43 11.79
N LEU A 84 -5.04 -10.72 11.01
CA LEU A 84 -6.03 -11.31 10.11
C LEU A 84 -5.39 -11.77 8.79
N LEU A 85 -6.02 -12.74 8.14
CA LEU A 85 -5.65 -13.25 6.82
C LEU A 85 -6.88 -13.38 5.94
N GLY A 86 -6.76 -12.97 4.67
CA GLY A 86 -7.81 -13.18 3.67
C GLY A 86 -9.01 -12.25 3.79
N GLU A 87 -8.94 -11.22 4.63
CA GLU A 87 -10.01 -10.23 4.80
C GLU A 87 -10.29 -9.42 3.52
N ILE A 88 -9.28 -9.21 2.67
CA ILE A 88 -9.45 -8.47 1.41
C ILE A 88 -10.42 -9.19 0.48
N ALA A 89 -10.40 -10.53 0.45
CA ALA A 89 -11.32 -11.31 -0.39
C ALA A 89 -12.79 -11.16 0.05
N LEU A 90 -13.04 -10.92 1.34
CA LEU A 90 -14.39 -10.61 1.83
C LEU A 90 -14.87 -9.25 1.32
N ILE A 91 -13.96 -8.29 1.12
CA ILE A 91 -14.25 -6.91 0.71
C ILE A 91 -14.31 -6.80 -0.83
N GLN A 92 -13.43 -7.47 -1.55
CA GLN A 92 -13.21 -7.32 -2.99
C GLN A 92 -13.40 -8.64 -3.74
N SER A 93 -14.53 -8.78 -4.44
CA SER A 93 -14.80 -9.78 -5.49
C SER A 93 -14.36 -11.23 -5.22
N GLN A 94 -14.23 -11.61 -3.94
CA GLN A 94 -13.89 -12.95 -3.47
C GLN A 94 -12.58 -13.55 -4.02
N SER A 95 -11.67 -12.79 -4.63
CA SER A 95 -10.38 -13.35 -5.09
C SER A 95 -9.27 -13.14 -4.05
N ARG A 96 -8.46 -14.18 -3.80
CA ARG A 96 -7.28 -14.07 -2.91
C ARG A 96 -6.25 -13.14 -3.55
N SER A 97 -5.87 -12.08 -2.83
CA SER A 97 -4.94 -11.06 -3.33
C SER A 97 -3.48 -11.52 -3.41
N ALA A 98 -3.06 -12.45 -2.56
CA ALA A 98 -1.68 -12.95 -2.48
C ALA A 98 -1.63 -14.41 -1.99
N ASN A 99 -0.47 -15.05 -2.11
CA ASN A 99 -0.24 -16.34 -1.48
C ASN A 99 0.04 -16.14 0.01
N VAL A 100 -0.43 -17.07 0.84
CA VAL A 100 -0.14 -17.12 2.27
C VAL A 100 0.50 -18.46 2.56
N VAL A 101 1.73 -18.44 3.05
CA VAL A 101 2.54 -19.64 3.32
C VAL A 101 3.02 -19.61 4.76
N ALA A 102 2.85 -20.70 5.50
CA ALA A 102 3.32 -20.80 6.87
C ALA A 102 4.85 -20.65 6.95
N ALA A 103 5.34 -19.72 7.76
CA ALA A 103 6.77 -19.51 8.01
C ALA A 103 7.26 -20.39 9.18
N SER A 104 6.37 -20.63 10.16
CA SER A 104 6.59 -21.57 11.26
C SER A 104 5.41 -22.54 11.39
N ASN A 105 5.55 -23.55 12.26
CA ASN A 105 4.36 -24.27 12.73
C ASN A 105 3.48 -23.32 13.55
N GLY A 106 2.17 -23.53 13.51
CA GLY A 106 1.24 -22.65 14.19
C GLY A 106 -0.21 -23.04 14.03
N GLU A 107 -1.09 -22.10 14.39
CA GLU A 107 -2.52 -22.31 14.42
C GLU A 107 -3.30 -21.08 13.96
N VAL A 108 -4.41 -21.34 13.26
CA VAL A 108 -5.33 -20.32 12.75
C VAL A 108 -6.76 -20.62 13.18
N ALA A 109 -7.46 -19.59 13.65
CA ALA A 109 -8.91 -19.57 13.79
C ALA A 109 -9.53 -19.16 12.44
N VAL A 110 -10.39 -20.00 11.87
CA VAL A 110 -11.02 -19.81 10.57
C VAL A 110 -12.51 -19.56 10.75
N ILE A 111 -13.02 -18.55 10.07
CA ILE A 111 -14.44 -18.26 9.93
C ILE A 111 -14.82 -18.15 8.45
N SER A 112 -15.88 -18.86 8.06
CA SER A 112 -16.39 -18.83 6.69
C SER A 112 -17.16 -17.53 6.40
N PHE A 113 -17.24 -17.13 5.14
CA PHE A 113 -18.04 -15.96 4.74
C PHE A 113 -19.53 -16.17 5.02
N ASP A 114 -20.02 -17.41 4.87
CA ASP A 114 -21.40 -17.77 5.21
C ASP A 114 -21.68 -17.63 6.71
N ASP A 115 -20.72 -17.98 7.57
CA ASP A 115 -20.87 -17.81 9.02
C ASP A 115 -20.81 -16.34 9.43
N ILE A 116 -20.05 -15.50 8.73
CA ILE A 116 -20.12 -14.03 8.89
C ILE A 116 -21.53 -13.53 8.54
N GLU A 117 -22.12 -13.98 7.44
CA GLU A 117 -23.51 -13.65 7.08
C GLU A 117 -24.51 -14.13 8.14
N LYS A 118 -24.32 -15.31 8.73
CA LYS A 118 -25.15 -15.77 9.85
C LYS A 118 -25.02 -14.84 11.05
N ILE A 119 -23.80 -14.46 11.44
CA ILE A 119 -23.56 -13.55 12.58
C ILE A 119 -24.22 -12.19 12.34
N LYS A 120 -24.21 -11.65 11.11
CA LYS A 120 -24.91 -10.40 10.78
C LYS A 120 -26.40 -10.48 11.12
N ASN A 121 -27.01 -11.63 10.91
CA ASN A 121 -28.44 -11.85 11.13
C ASN A 121 -28.77 -12.24 12.59
N THR A 122 -27.93 -13.06 13.24
CA THR A 122 -28.20 -13.61 14.59
C THR A 122 -27.61 -12.78 15.72
N HIS A 123 -26.47 -12.12 15.49
CA HIS A 123 -25.76 -11.31 16.47
C HIS A 123 -25.25 -9.97 15.88
N PRO A 124 -26.14 -9.03 15.50
CA PRO A 124 -25.76 -7.80 14.80
C PRO A 124 -24.70 -6.95 15.53
N LYS A 125 -24.72 -6.93 16.86
CA LYS A 125 -23.72 -6.21 17.68
C LYS A 125 -22.31 -6.81 17.51
N ILE A 126 -22.20 -8.13 17.44
CA ILE A 126 -20.93 -8.83 17.18
C ILE A 126 -20.47 -8.52 15.76
N ALA A 127 -21.38 -8.54 14.78
CA ALA A 127 -21.06 -8.21 13.40
C ALA A 127 -20.50 -6.79 13.25
N ILE A 128 -21.09 -5.79 13.92
CA ILE A 128 -20.59 -4.40 13.92
C ILE A 128 -19.15 -4.34 14.45
N LYS A 129 -18.88 -4.99 15.59
CA LYS A 129 -17.52 -5.01 16.15
C LYS A 129 -16.54 -5.77 15.23
N LEU A 130 -16.97 -6.86 14.61
CA LEU A 130 -16.17 -7.59 13.63
C LEU A 130 -15.81 -6.73 12.42
N ILE A 131 -16.75 -5.94 11.91
CA ILE A 131 -16.49 -4.95 10.85
C ILE A 131 -15.42 -3.96 11.33
N SER A 132 -15.52 -3.41 12.55
CA SER A 132 -14.50 -2.51 13.09
C SER A 132 -13.11 -3.15 13.16
N VAL A 133 -13.01 -4.43 13.51
CA VAL A 133 -11.76 -5.20 13.50
C VAL A 133 -11.20 -5.34 12.07
N LEU A 134 -12.04 -5.74 11.11
CA LEU A 134 -11.66 -5.88 9.70
C LEU A 134 -11.20 -4.55 9.09
N THR A 135 -11.94 -3.46 9.36
CA THR A 135 -11.60 -2.12 8.89
C THR A 135 -10.24 -1.68 9.42
N ARG A 136 -10.00 -1.84 10.72
CA ARG A 136 -8.72 -1.45 11.35
C ARG A 136 -7.55 -2.26 10.80
N SER A 137 -7.71 -3.58 10.68
CA SER A 137 -6.70 -4.46 10.08
C SER A 137 -6.40 -4.07 8.63
N THR A 138 -7.44 -3.87 7.81
CA THR A 138 -7.27 -3.53 6.39
C THR A 138 -6.59 -2.17 6.23
N TRP A 139 -6.98 -1.19 7.05
CA TRP A 139 -6.35 0.13 7.05
C TRP A 139 -4.87 0.06 7.40
N GLN A 140 -4.51 -0.67 8.47
CA GLN A 140 -3.11 -0.83 8.86
C GLN A 140 -2.28 -1.44 7.72
N LYS A 141 -2.79 -2.48 7.07
CA LYS A 141 -2.11 -3.15 5.96
C LYS A 141 -1.96 -2.25 4.72
N LEU A 142 -2.96 -1.43 4.41
CA LEU A 142 -2.88 -0.44 3.33
C LEU A 142 -1.78 0.61 3.59
N GLN A 143 -1.60 1.01 4.84
CA GLN A 143 -0.52 1.94 5.21
C GLN A 143 0.85 1.27 5.09
N GLU A 144 1.00 0.02 5.55
CA GLU A 144 2.24 -0.76 5.41
C GLU A 144 2.62 -1.00 3.93
N SER A 145 1.65 -1.24 3.04
CA SER A 145 1.92 -1.41 1.61
C SER A 145 2.41 -0.12 0.95
N LYS A 146 1.93 1.04 1.39
CA LYS A 146 2.41 2.34 0.90
C LYS A 146 3.85 2.61 1.32
N THR A 147 4.28 2.14 2.49
CA THR A 147 5.64 2.37 2.98
C THR A 147 6.70 1.50 2.29
N LYS A 148 6.33 0.33 1.74
CA LYS A 148 7.27 -0.62 1.13
C LYS A 148 7.48 -0.44 -0.37
N ASN A 149 6.64 0.30 -1.09
CA ASN A 149 6.67 0.32 -2.55
C ASN A 149 6.78 1.69 -3.20
N THR A 150 7.30 2.70 -2.51
CA THR A 150 7.48 4.01 -3.13
C THR A 150 8.95 4.43 -3.12
N ASN A 151 9.64 4.19 -4.23
CA ASN A 151 10.54 5.25 -4.70
C ASN A 151 9.63 6.43 -5.02
N ASN A 152 9.42 7.26 -4.01
CA ASN A 152 8.53 8.40 -4.04
C ASN A 152 9.26 9.50 -4.83
N TYR A 153 9.12 9.48 -6.15
CA TYR A 153 9.88 10.37 -7.01
C TYR A 153 9.37 11.79 -6.88
N ILE A 154 10.30 12.75 -6.90
CA ILE A 154 9.98 14.12 -7.26
C ILE A 154 10.19 14.25 -8.77
N VAL A 155 9.12 14.52 -9.51
CA VAL A 155 9.18 14.66 -10.97
C VAL A 155 9.62 16.08 -11.30
N ILE A 156 10.69 16.24 -12.07
CA ILE A 156 11.17 17.54 -12.55
C ILE A 156 11.10 17.59 -14.07
N ILE A 157 10.29 18.53 -14.57
CA ILE A 157 10.14 18.82 -15.98
C ILE A 157 10.34 20.32 -16.17
N ALA A 158 11.12 20.70 -17.15
CA ALA A 158 11.31 22.10 -17.49
C ALA A 158 11.46 22.29 -18.99
N ASN A 159 11.05 23.46 -19.47
CA ASN A 159 11.40 23.93 -20.79
C ASN A 159 12.86 24.42 -20.78
N GLU A 160 13.53 24.41 -21.93
CA GLU A 160 14.95 24.81 -22.02
C GLU A 160 15.21 26.23 -21.50
N ASN A 161 14.28 27.16 -21.74
CA ASN A 161 14.35 28.53 -21.23
C ASN A 161 14.28 28.61 -19.69
N GLU A 162 13.77 27.59 -19.03
CA GLU A 162 13.64 27.49 -17.57
C GLU A 162 14.73 26.61 -16.93
N TYR A 163 15.68 26.08 -17.72
CA TYR A 163 16.74 25.22 -17.18
C TYR A 163 17.60 25.93 -16.15
N TYR A 164 17.99 27.19 -16.42
CA TYR A 164 18.84 27.94 -15.50
C TYR A 164 18.17 28.12 -14.11
N PRO A 165 16.91 28.60 -14.00
CA PRO A 165 16.20 28.62 -12.72
C PRO A 165 16.11 27.26 -12.01
N VAL A 166 15.88 26.16 -12.75
CA VAL A 166 15.82 24.81 -12.15
C VAL A 166 17.18 24.39 -11.61
N ILE A 167 18.24 24.58 -12.40
CA ILE A 167 19.60 24.20 -12.02
C ILE A 167 20.04 24.99 -10.78
N ASP A 168 19.85 26.32 -10.78
CA ASP A 168 20.14 27.16 -9.61
C ASP A 168 19.37 26.69 -8.36
N PHE A 169 18.09 26.33 -8.54
CA PHE A 169 17.27 25.81 -7.45
C PHE A 169 17.76 24.46 -6.92
N ILE A 170 18.15 23.53 -7.79
CA ILE A 170 18.70 22.22 -7.39
C ILE A 170 20.03 22.39 -6.66
N VAL A 171 20.94 23.20 -7.22
CA VAL A 171 22.26 23.46 -6.64
C VAL A 171 22.14 24.07 -5.24
N LYS A 172 21.22 25.03 -5.04
CA LYS A 172 20.98 25.65 -3.73
C LYS A 172 20.44 24.72 -2.65
N HIS A 173 19.85 23.58 -3.02
CA HIS A 173 19.23 22.64 -2.08
C HIS A 173 19.80 21.22 -2.25
N GLN A 174 21.08 21.08 -2.59
CA GLN A 174 21.70 19.82 -2.97
C GLN A 174 21.46 18.67 -1.98
N ASP A 175 21.56 18.94 -0.67
CA ASP A 175 21.39 17.92 0.38
C ASP A 175 20.01 17.24 0.33
N PHE A 176 18.96 18.02 0.04
CA PHE A 176 17.60 17.50 -0.13
C PHE A 176 17.51 16.56 -1.34
N TRP A 177 18.17 16.91 -2.44
CA TRP A 177 18.13 16.15 -3.69
C TRP A 177 18.99 14.88 -3.67
N GLN A 178 19.83 14.69 -2.65
CA GLN A 178 20.56 13.44 -2.43
C GLN A 178 19.69 12.39 -1.72
N SER A 179 18.84 12.82 -0.79
CA SER A 179 17.96 11.93 -0.03
C SER A 179 16.64 11.62 -0.75
N HIS A 180 16.23 12.45 -1.71
CA HIS A 180 14.98 12.28 -2.45
C HIS A 180 15.21 11.83 -3.89
N PRO A 181 14.70 10.66 -4.32
CA PRO A 181 14.87 10.20 -5.69
C PRO A 181 14.10 11.10 -6.67
N ILE A 182 14.75 11.47 -7.76
CA ILE A 182 14.20 12.37 -8.78
C ILE A 182 13.89 11.59 -10.05
N ALA A 183 12.75 11.92 -10.66
CA ALA A 183 12.42 11.52 -12.02
C ALA A 183 12.54 12.74 -12.96
N ILE A 184 13.47 12.70 -13.92
CA ILE A 184 13.86 13.88 -14.72
C ILE A 184 14.10 13.53 -16.19
N THR A 185 14.03 14.52 -17.08
CA THR A 185 14.32 14.31 -18.51
C THR A 185 15.82 14.05 -18.75
N PRO A 186 16.19 13.19 -19.72
CA PRO A 186 17.60 12.87 -20.00
C PRO A 186 18.47 14.09 -20.28
N LYS A 187 17.95 15.09 -20.99
CA LYS A 187 18.68 16.32 -21.33
C LYS A 187 19.07 17.11 -20.07
N LEU A 188 18.13 17.35 -19.17
CA LEU A 188 18.40 18.11 -17.94
C LEU A 188 19.27 17.30 -16.96
N ALA A 189 19.08 15.98 -16.89
CA ALA A 189 19.93 15.09 -16.12
C ALA A 189 21.39 15.12 -16.60
N HIS A 190 21.62 15.15 -17.91
CA HIS A 190 22.96 15.24 -18.50
C HIS A 190 23.65 16.56 -18.10
N ILE A 191 22.95 17.69 -18.18
CA ILE A 191 23.50 19.00 -17.78
C ILE A 191 23.89 18.99 -16.30
N LEU A 192 23.01 18.51 -15.41
CA LEU A 192 23.29 18.46 -13.97
C LEU A 192 24.50 17.56 -13.63
N SER A 193 24.57 16.37 -14.23
CA SER A 193 25.63 15.40 -13.94
C SER A 193 26.96 15.71 -14.62
N THR A 194 26.95 16.22 -15.86
CA THR A 194 28.16 16.37 -16.68
C THR A 194 28.70 17.80 -16.68
N GLU A 195 27.82 18.80 -16.83
CA GLU A 195 28.25 20.20 -16.94
C GLU A 195 28.41 20.85 -15.56
N ILE A 196 27.44 20.61 -14.67
CA ILE A 196 27.44 21.17 -13.31
C ILE A 196 28.21 20.26 -12.32
N ASN A 197 28.25 18.96 -12.61
CA ASN A 197 28.89 17.94 -11.77
C ASN A 197 28.36 17.92 -10.33
N ILE A 198 27.03 17.91 -10.17
CA ILE A 198 26.36 17.84 -8.86
C ILE A 198 25.95 16.41 -8.52
N ASN A 199 26.13 16.02 -7.25
CA ASN A 199 25.67 14.74 -6.74
C ASN A 199 24.20 14.84 -6.29
N ILE A 200 23.31 14.21 -7.05
CA ILE A 200 21.86 14.14 -6.82
C ILE A 200 21.34 12.72 -7.11
N ASN A 201 20.24 12.34 -6.47
CA ASN A 201 19.66 11.01 -6.59
C ASN A 201 18.72 10.92 -7.81
N ILE A 202 19.29 10.75 -9.01
CA ILE A 202 18.49 10.50 -10.22
C ILE A 202 18.04 9.04 -10.21
N GLY A 203 16.81 8.81 -9.73
CA GLY A 203 16.25 7.46 -9.62
C GLY A 203 15.51 7.00 -10.88
N LYS A 204 15.04 7.92 -11.75
CA LYS A 204 14.35 7.57 -12.99
C LYS A 204 14.55 8.60 -14.10
N TYR A 205 14.79 8.11 -15.31
CA TYR A 205 14.79 8.94 -16.52
C TYR A 205 13.39 8.92 -17.17
N LEU A 206 12.87 10.11 -17.48
CA LEU A 206 11.62 10.29 -18.23
C LEU A 206 11.92 10.17 -19.73
N ASP A 207 12.30 8.97 -20.18
CA ASP A 207 12.70 8.72 -21.57
C ASP A 207 11.52 8.29 -22.48
N TYR A 208 11.62 8.64 -23.75
CA TYR A 208 10.63 8.44 -24.79
C TYR A 208 10.92 7.15 -25.57
N GLN A 209 10.02 6.17 -25.52
CA GLN A 209 9.81 5.36 -26.71
C GLN A 209 8.84 6.14 -27.61
N ARG A 210 9.21 6.30 -28.90
CA ARG A 210 8.56 7.11 -29.95
C ARG A 210 7.02 7.03 -30.09
N LEU A 211 6.35 6.18 -29.33
CA LEU A 211 4.90 5.97 -29.32
C LEU A 211 4.18 6.62 -28.12
N ILE A 212 4.91 6.98 -27.05
CA ILE A 212 4.32 7.37 -25.76
C ILE A 212 5.04 8.65 -25.30
N GLY A 213 4.32 9.78 -25.28
CA GLY A 213 4.88 11.07 -24.85
C GLY A 213 5.22 11.09 -23.35
N THR A 214 6.02 12.08 -22.94
CA THR A 214 6.35 12.40 -21.53
C THR A 214 5.11 12.55 -20.64
N GLU A 215 3.98 12.96 -21.21
CA GLU A 215 2.66 13.01 -20.56
C GLU A 215 2.22 11.67 -19.99
N THR A 216 2.31 10.62 -20.81
CA THR A 216 1.86 9.30 -20.42
C THR A 216 2.82 8.66 -19.42
N ALA A 217 4.13 8.92 -19.55
CA ALA A 217 5.14 8.41 -18.61
C ALA A 217 4.96 9.00 -17.19
N VAL A 218 4.80 10.33 -17.12
CA VAL A 218 4.57 11.02 -15.85
C VAL A 218 3.18 10.74 -15.31
N GLY A 219 2.16 10.65 -16.18
CA GLY A 219 0.81 10.25 -15.80
C GLY A 219 0.76 8.85 -15.19
N SER A 220 1.45 7.86 -15.78
CA SER A 220 1.58 6.52 -15.21
C SER A 220 2.28 6.54 -13.85
N LEU A 221 3.31 7.37 -13.67
CA LEU A 221 3.98 7.54 -12.39
C LEU A 221 3.04 8.10 -11.32
N ILE A 222 2.26 9.15 -11.64
CA ILE A 222 1.28 9.73 -10.72
C ILE A 222 0.21 8.70 -10.35
N MET A 223 -0.36 8.01 -11.34
CA MET A 223 -1.41 7.00 -11.12
C MET A 223 -0.93 5.79 -10.30
N SER A 224 0.35 5.42 -10.44
CA SER A 224 0.95 4.34 -9.67
C SER A 224 1.25 4.71 -8.21
N GLY A 225 1.02 5.97 -7.80
CA GLY A 225 1.27 6.45 -6.44
C GLY A 225 2.75 6.63 -6.09
N ASN A 226 3.62 6.70 -7.10
CA ASN A 226 5.07 6.78 -6.94
C ASN A 226 5.62 8.21 -7.11
N VAL A 227 4.77 9.23 -6.94
CA VAL A 227 5.16 10.63 -7.12
C VAL A 227 4.76 11.42 -5.88
N SER A 228 5.74 12.01 -5.21
CA SER A 228 5.50 12.87 -4.04
C SER A 228 5.23 14.32 -4.41
N ALA A 229 5.78 14.77 -5.54
CA ALA A 229 5.52 16.08 -6.09
C ALA A 229 5.90 16.15 -7.57
N VAL A 230 5.30 17.10 -8.27
CA VAL A 230 5.66 17.47 -9.64
C VAL A 230 6.12 18.92 -9.65
N ILE A 231 7.31 19.17 -10.21
CA ILE A 231 7.84 20.49 -10.50
C ILE A 231 7.89 20.63 -12.02
N TYR A 232 6.97 21.40 -12.58
CA TYR A 232 6.87 21.67 -14.00
C TYR A 232 7.09 23.16 -14.30
N LEU A 233 8.34 23.55 -14.52
CA LEU A 233 8.67 24.95 -14.81
C LEU A 233 8.53 25.24 -16.30
N ARG A 234 7.65 26.20 -16.60
CA ARG A 234 7.33 26.61 -17.96
C ARG A 234 7.38 28.12 -18.11
N THR A 235 7.74 28.57 -19.29
CA THR A 235 7.62 29.97 -19.66
C THR A 235 6.14 30.34 -19.85
N PRO A 236 5.60 31.36 -19.15
CA PRO A 236 4.16 31.65 -19.12
C PRO A 236 3.55 32.07 -20.47
N ILE A 237 4.37 32.54 -21.41
CA ILE A 237 3.92 33.15 -22.66
C ILE A 237 4.83 32.65 -23.78
N LEU A 238 4.32 31.72 -24.59
CA LEU A 238 4.60 31.52 -26.01
C LEU A 238 3.83 30.25 -26.41
N ALA A 239 2.85 30.41 -27.30
CA ALA A 239 2.19 29.30 -27.96
C ALA A 239 3.22 28.62 -28.89
N VAL A 240 3.97 27.66 -28.37
CA VAL A 240 4.91 26.84 -29.15
C VAL A 240 4.23 25.52 -29.48
N LYS A 241 4.25 25.12 -30.76
CA LYS A 241 3.90 23.76 -31.22
C LYS A 241 4.74 22.75 -30.40
N ASN A 242 4.10 21.82 -29.70
CA ASN A 242 4.65 20.83 -28.75
C ASN A 242 4.74 21.25 -27.27
N GLN A 243 3.83 22.07 -26.76
CA GLN A 243 3.59 22.06 -25.31
C GLN A 243 2.98 20.72 -24.90
N LEU A 244 3.57 20.10 -23.88
CA LEU A 244 2.92 19.09 -23.06
C LEU A 244 1.51 19.60 -22.68
N ASN A 245 0.47 18.78 -22.84
CA ASN A 245 -0.88 19.08 -22.43
C ASN A 245 -0.94 19.20 -20.90
N ILE A 246 -0.71 20.42 -20.42
CA ILE A 246 -0.66 20.70 -18.99
C ILE A 246 -1.99 20.39 -18.28
N GLU A 247 -3.11 20.47 -19.00
CA GLU A 247 -4.43 20.17 -18.43
C GLU A 247 -4.50 18.73 -17.97
N ALA A 248 -3.91 17.79 -18.73
CA ALA A 248 -3.86 16.38 -18.32
C ALA A 248 -3.06 16.19 -17.02
N PHE A 249 -1.96 16.92 -16.84
CA PHE A 249 -1.16 16.85 -15.61
C PHE A 249 -1.85 17.48 -14.42
N LEU A 250 -2.48 18.63 -14.61
CA LEU A 250 -3.26 19.30 -13.57
C LEU A 250 -4.37 18.37 -13.08
N ILE A 251 -5.15 17.79 -13.99
CA ILE A 251 -6.21 16.84 -13.66
C ILE A 251 -5.66 15.65 -12.87
N LEU A 252 -4.55 15.05 -13.31
CA LEU A 252 -3.96 13.92 -12.59
C LEU A 252 -3.42 14.32 -11.21
N CYS A 253 -2.76 15.47 -11.08
CA CYS A 253 -2.29 15.95 -9.78
C CYS A 253 -3.46 16.23 -8.84
N ASP A 254 -4.54 16.84 -9.32
CA ASP A 254 -5.74 17.11 -8.54
C ASP A 254 -6.45 15.82 -8.10
N VAL A 255 -6.62 14.86 -9.00
CA VAL A 255 -7.29 13.58 -8.69
C VAL A 255 -6.49 12.77 -7.67
N TYR A 256 -5.17 12.71 -7.81
CA TYR A 256 -4.29 11.91 -6.95
C TYR A 256 -3.71 12.70 -5.77
N GLN A 257 -4.13 13.97 -5.59
CA GLN A 257 -3.68 14.86 -4.51
C GLN A 257 -2.15 15.01 -4.44
N VAL A 258 -1.51 15.12 -5.62
CA VAL A 258 -0.06 15.31 -5.74
C VAL A 258 0.26 16.80 -5.83
N PRO A 259 1.12 17.35 -4.95
CA PRO A 259 1.57 18.74 -5.04
C PRO A 259 2.23 19.05 -6.39
N LEU A 260 1.80 20.14 -7.03
CA LEU A 260 2.33 20.61 -8.31
C LEU A 260 2.87 22.05 -8.19
N ALA A 261 4.12 22.25 -8.59
CA ALA A 261 4.72 23.57 -8.75
C ALA A 261 4.88 23.91 -10.23
N THR A 262 4.41 25.10 -10.61
CA THR A 262 4.62 25.67 -11.96
C THR A 262 5.57 26.86 -11.98
N ASN A 263 6.13 27.21 -10.83
CA ASN A 263 7.11 28.26 -10.62
C ASN A 263 8.04 27.89 -9.44
N ILE A 264 9.19 28.55 -9.34
CA ILE A 264 10.20 28.27 -8.30
C ILE A 264 9.69 28.53 -6.88
N SER A 265 8.87 29.55 -6.67
CA SER A 265 8.36 29.88 -5.33
C SER A 265 7.47 28.76 -4.79
N THR A 266 6.58 28.21 -5.61
CA THR A 266 5.78 27.03 -5.25
C THR A 266 6.67 25.80 -5.07
N ALA A 267 7.69 25.60 -5.91
CA ALA A 267 8.62 24.48 -5.76
C ALA A 267 9.36 24.52 -4.41
N LYS A 268 9.79 25.70 -3.97
CA LYS A 268 10.39 25.90 -2.64
C LYS A 268 9.42 25.55 -1.50
N ALA A 269 8.15 25.95 -1.62
CA ALA A 269 7.14 25.62 -0.62
C ALA A 269 6.90 24.10 -0.54
N ILE A 270 6.90 23.40 -1.68
CA ILE A 270 6.82 21.93 -1.73
C ILE A 270 8.02 21.29 -1.04
N LEU A 271 9.25 21.76 -1.28
CA LEU A 271 10.45 21.26 -0.60
C LEU A 271 10.39 21.39 0.92
N TYR A 272 9.74 22.43 1.44
CA TYR A 272 9.56 22.60 2.88
C TYR A 272 8.47 21.67 3.45
N TYR A 273 7.50 21.29 2.62
CA TYR A 273 6.43 20.38 3.00
C TYR A 273 6.87 18.91 3.04
N LEU A 274 7.80 18.54 2.14
CA LEU A 274 8.39 17.20 2.04
C LEU A 274 9.53 17.01 3.05
#